data_AF-A0A9E0UHF7-F1
#
_entry.id   AF-A0A9E0UHF7-F1
#
_cell.length_a   1.000
_cell.length_b   1.000
_cell.length_c   1.000
_cell.angle_alpha   90.00
_cell.angle_beta   90.00
_cell.angle_gamma   90.00
#
_symmetry.space_group_name_H-M   'P 1'
#
loop_
_entity.id
_entity.type
_entity.pdbx_description
1 polymer ?
#
loop_
_entity_poly.entity_id
_entity_poly.type
_entity_poly.pdbx_seq_one_letter_code
_entity_poly.pdbx_strand_id
1 'polypeptide(L)' 'MPRATLLRQRLFTLFLAGLLALFSPLILRFEGVRTWLGIPGLYLFLFGVWAAVIAAAAWIVSRGRN' A
#
# COMPACT_ATOMS: atom_id res chain seq x y z
N MET A 1 5.68 27.88 -1.98
CA MET A 1 4.41 27.13 -2.06
C MET A 1 4.42 25.81 -2.86
N PRO A 2 5.36 25.45 -3.76
CA PRO A 2 5.26 24.21 -4.56
C PRO A 2 5.50 22.89 -3.78
N ARG A 3 6.18 22.94 -2.62
CA ARG A 3 6.48 21.73 -1.81
C ARG A 3 5.23 21.08 -1.20
N ALA A 4 4.23 21.86 -0.81
CA ALA A 4 2.99 21.33 -0.25
C ALA A 4 2.15 20.58 -1.30
N THR A 5 2.15 21.06 -2.55
CA THR A 5 1.47 20.42 -3.68
C THR A 5 2.09 19.07 -4.02
N LEU A 6 3.43 18.97 -4.02
CA LEU A 6 4.14 17.72 -4.28
C LEU A 6 3.91 16.66 -3.20
N LEU A 7 3.84 17.05 -1.93
CA LEU A 7 3.50 16.14 -0.84
C LEU A 7 2.09 15.57 -1.03
N ARG A 8 1.12 16.45 -1.32
CA ARG A 8 -0.28 16.06 -1.52
C ARG A 8 -0.43 15.15 -2.74
N GLN A 9 0.29 15.41 -3.83
CA GLN A 9 0.32 14.53 -5.01
C GLN A 9 0.90 13.16 -4.68
N ARG A 10 2.04 13.07 -3.96
CA ARG A 10 2.64 11.78 -3.59
C ARG A 10 1.72 10.93 -2.72
N LEU A 11 1.07 11.54 -1.74
CA LEU A 11 0.10 10.85 -0.89
C LEU A 11 -1.14 10.42 -1.67
N PHE A 12 -1.60 11.23 -2.63
CA PHE A 12 -2.70 10.86 -3.51
C PHE A 12 -2.33 9.68 -4.42
N THR A 13 -1.13 9.68 -5.03
CA THR A 13 -0.64 8.55 -5.81
C THR A 13 -0.51 7.29 -4.96
N LEU A 14 -0.03 7.42 -3.72
CA LEU A 14 0.06 6.31 -2.77
C LEU A 14 -1.33 5.75 -2.43
N PHE A 15 -2.31 6.63 -2.20
CA PHE A 15 -3.68 6.26 -1.95
C PHE A 15 -4.28 5.50 -3.14
N LEU A 16 -4.12 6.00 -4.36
CA LEU A 16 -4.58 5.31 -5.57
C LEU A 16 -3.90 3.95 -5.74
N ALA A 17 -2.59 3.86 -5.48
CA ALA A 17 -1.86 2.60 -5.54
C ALA A 17 -2.37 1.59 -4.51
N GLY A 18 -2.64 2.03 -3.28
CA GLY A 18 -3.25 1.20 -2.24
C GLY A 18 -4.66 0.75 -2.60
N LEU A 19 -5.47 1.65 -3.18
CA LEU A 19 -6.83 1.34 -3.62
C LEU A 19 -6.81 0.32 -4.76
N LEU A 20 -5.91 0.49 -5.72
CA LEU A 20 -5.75 -0.46 -6.81
C LEU A 20 -5.22 -1.81 -6.28
N ALA A 21 -4.28 -1.83 -5.35
CA ALA A 21 -3.78 -3.08 -4.77
C ALA A 21 -4.87 -3.83 -3.98
N LEU A 22 -5.69 -3.12 -3.21
CA LEU A 22 -6.69 -3.69 -2.30
C LEU A 22 -8.08 -3.94 -2.92
N PHE A 23 -8.40 -3.30 -4.04
CA PHE A 23 -9.69 -3.45 -4.71
C PHE A 23 -9.56 -3.96 -6.15
N SER A 24 -8.35 -4.31 -6.60
CA SER A 24 -8.16 -4.95 -7.90
C SER A 24 -8.60 -6.41 -7.89
N PRO A 25 -9.11 -6.93 -9.02
CA PRO A 25 -9.38 -8.36 -9.21
C PRO A 25 -8.12 -9.23 -9.05
N LEU A 26 -6.92 -8.66 -8.97
CA LEU A 26 -5.69 -9.37 -8.60
C LEU A 26 -5.79 -10.06 -7.23
N ILE A 27 -6.60 -9.56 -6.30
CA ILE A 27 -6.86 -10.23 -5.01
C ILE A 27 -7.45 -11.62 -5.18
N LEU A 28 -8.29 -11.82 -6.19
CA LEU A 28 -8.93 -13.12 -6.45
C LEU A 28 -7.90 -14.19 -6.85
N ARG A 29 -6.70 -13.79 -7.30
CA ARG A 29 -5.60 -14.73 -7.53
C ARG A 29 -5.06 -15.30 -6.23
N PHE A 30 -5.18 -14.60 -5.11
CA PHE A 30 -4.68 -15.04 -3.81
C PHE A 30 -5.68 -15.88 -3.02
N GLU A 31 -6.96 -15.88 -3.37
CA GLU A 31 -7.96 -16.77 -2.74
C GLU A 31 -7.65 -18.26 -2.96
N GLY A 32 -7.08 -18.62 -4.11
CA GLY A 32 -6.68 -20.00 -4.41
C GLY A 32 -5.25 -20.36 -4.00
N VAL A 33 -4.48 -19.40 -3.46
CA VAL A 33 -3.04 -19.60 -3.21
C VAL A 33 -2.83 -20.34 -1.89
N ARG A 34 -2.05 -21.41 -2.01
CA ARG A 34 -1.55 -22.30 -0.97
C ARG A 34 -1.20 -21.56 0.32
N THR A 35 -1.62 -22.11 1.46
CA THR A 35 -1.25 -21.60 2.77
C THR A 35 0.28 -21.59 2.93
N TRP A 36 0.83 -20.45 3.33
CA TRP A 36 2.25 -20.32 3.65
C TRP A 36 2.41 -20.49 5.15
N LEU A 37 3.06 -21.58 5.59
CA LEU A 37 3.19 -21.94 7.02
C LEU A 37 1.82 -22.05 7.74
N GLY A 38 0.76 -22.42 7.03
CA GLY A 38 -0.61 -22.47 7.55
C GLY A 38 -1.37 -21.14 7.49
N ILE A 39 -0.72 -20.04 7.10
CA ILE A 39 -1.34 -18.72 6.96
C ILE A 39 -1.87 -18.56 5.52
N PRO A 40 -3.16 -18.21 5.33
CA PRO A 40 -3.69 -17.91 4.01
C PRO A 40 -2.94 -16.76 3.33
N GLY A 41 -2.55 -16.96 2.06
CA GLY A 41 -1.81 -15.96 1.28
C GLY A 41 -2.54 -14.61 1.18
N LEU A 42 -3.88 -14.64 1.23
CA LEU A 42 -4.72 -13.45 1.29
C LEU A 42 -4.37 -12.52 2.47
N TYR A 43 -4.15 -13.08 3.67
CA TYR A 43 -3.81 -12.26 4.84
C TYR A 43 -2.43 -11.64 4.70
N LEU A 44 -1.45 -12.40 4.23
CA LEU A 44 -0.10 -11.89 3.99
C LEU A 44 -0.12 -10.75 2.96
N PHE A 45 -0.92 -10.89 1.90
CA PHE A 45 -1.12 -9.85 0.92
C PHE A 45 -1.78 -8.61 1.55
N LEU A 46 -2.91 -8.77 2.24
CA LEU A 46 -3.66 -7.67 2.85
C LEU A 46 -2.80 -6.88 3.84
N PHE A 47 -2.21 -7.57 4.82
CA PHE A 47 -1.37 -6.93 5.84
C PHE A 47 -0.07 -6.38 5.27
N GLY A 48 0.53 -7.08 4.29
CA GLY A 48 1.76 -6.63 3.61
C GLY A 48 1.54 -5.35 2.81
N VAL A 49 0.49 -5.28 1.99
CA VAL A 49 0.12 -4.07 1.24
C VAL A 49 -0.19 -2.92 2.20
N TRP A 50 -0.95 -3.19 3.26
CA TRP A 50 -1.30 -2.17 4.23
C TRP A 50 -0.08 -1.59 4.97
N ALA A 51 0.83 -2.47 5.43
CA ALA A 51 2.08 -2.05 6.05
C ALA A 51 2.97 -1.25 5.08
N ALA A 52 3.05 -1.66 3.81
CA ALA A 52 3.79 -0.93 2.78
C ALA A 52 3.24 0.48 2.53
N VAL A 53 1.91 0.64 2.49
CA VAL A 53 1.26 1.95 2.38
C VAL A 53 1.61 2.83 3.57
N ILE A 54 1.55 2.31 4.81
CA ILE A 54 1.90 3.10 6.00
C ILE A 54 3.37 3.49 6.00
N ALA A 55 4.27 2.56 5.71
CA ALA A 55 5.71 2.82 5.66
C ALA A 55 6.04 3.89 4.61
N ALA A 56 5.43 3.79 3.42
CA ALA A 56 5.60 4.77 2.36
C ALA A 56 5.02 6.15 2.75
N ALA A 57 3.85 6.20 3.39
CA ALA A 57 3.27 7.44 3.89
C ALA A 57 4.19 8.10 4.94
N ALA A 58 4.68 7.34 5.92
CA ALA A 58 5.63 7.80 6.93
C ALA A 58 6.93 8.32 6.29
N TRP A 59 7.44 7.63 5.27
CA TRP A 59 8.61 8.05 4.50
C TRP A 59 8.38 9.35 3.73
N ILE A 60 7.25 9.49 3.07
CA ILE A 60 6.89 10.71 2.32
C ILE A 60 6.80 11.91 3.26
N VAL A 61 6.14 11.74 4.42
CA VAL A 61 5.99 12.81 5.41
C VAL A 61 7.32 13.17 6.07
N SER A 62 8.14 12.19 6.45
CA SER A 62 9.46 12.44 7.05
C SER A 62 10.42 13.16 6.09
N ARG A 63 10.41 12.80 4.80
CA ARG A 63 11.21 13.51 3.77
C ARG A 63 10.71 14.92 3.46
N GLY A 64 9.46 15.25 3.75
CA GLY A 64 8.92 16.60 3.57
C GLY A 64 9.29 17.56 4.70
N ARG A 65 9.77 17.04 5.83
CA ARG A 65 10.15 17.80 7.04
C ARG A 65 11.62 18.21 7.09
N ASN A 66 12.49 17.48 6.38
CA ASN A 66 13.90 17.85 6.16
C ASN A 66 14.04 18.79 4.95
#